data_AF-A0A6B3GAM3-F1
#
_entry.id   AF-A0A6B3GAM3-F1
#
_cell.length_a   1.000
_cell.length_b   1.000
_cell.length_c   1.000
_cell.angle_alpha   90.00
_cell.angle_beta   90.00
_cell.angle_gamma   90.00
#
_symmetry.space_group_name_H-M   'P 1'
#
loop_
_entity.id
_entity.type
_entity.pdbx_description
1 polymer ?
#
loop_
_entity_poly.entity_id
_entity_poly.type
_entity_poly.pdbx_seq_one_letter_code
_entity_poly.pdbx_strand_id
1 'polypeptide(L)'
;LDRHPHLRAAFLQEGLDRPVQVIPRAAEVPWREVDLRSSDAERQRAEEQRFLDEERAHRFDLTRPPLLRLTLLRHGDQDHTLILTAHHILLDGWSVPLLGKELFTAYAQHTKAPAAPA
;
A
#
# COMPACT_ATOMS: atom_id res chain seq x y z
N LEU A 1 -6.56 7.02 2.02
CA LEU A 1 -5.73 7.96 2.80
C LEU A 1 -6.57 9.01 3.54
N ASP A 2 -7.57 9.63 2.90
CA ASP A 2 -8.37 10.69 3.55
C ASP A 2 -9.14 10.26 4.80
N ARG A 3 -9.62 9.01 4.81
CA ARG A 3 -10.31 8.43 5.97
C ARG A 3 -9.42 8.27 7.21
N HIS A 4 -8.11 8.08 7.00
CA HIS A 4 -7.15 7.69 8.03
C HIS A 4 -5.92 8.60 7.99
N PRO A 5 -5.95 9.77 8.66
CA PRO A 5 -4.88 10.76 8.57
C PRO A 5 -3.51 10.22 8.99
N HIS A 6 -3.45 9.27 9.92
CA HIS A 6 -2.21 8.62 10.37
C HIS A 6 -1.47 7.93 9.22
N LEU A 7 -2.15 7.43 8.18
CA LEU A 7 -1.49 6.80 7.02
C LEU A 7 -0.67 7.80 6.17
N ARG A 8 -0.87 9.09 6.37
CA ARG A 8 -0.09 10.16 5.74
C ARG A 8 1.01 10.71 6.64
N ALA A 9 1.18 10.17 7.84
CA ALA A 9 2.08 10.75 8.83
C ALA A 9 3.55 10.69 8.37
N ALA A 10 4.27 11.78 8.66
CA ALA A 10 5.72 11.86 8.66
C ALA A 10 6.22 12.11 10.08
N PHE A 11 7.46 11.74 10.37
CA PHE A 11 8.09 11.91 11.67
C PHE A 11 9.38 12.70 11.50
N LEU A 12 9.42 13.88 12.11
CA LEU A 12 10.55 14.81 12.02
C LEU A 12 11.17 14.98 13.40
N GLN A 13 12.49 15.13 13.44
CA GLN A 13 13.23 15.41 14.68
C GLN A 13 14.38 16.40 14.44
N GLU A 14 14.93 16.44 13.24
CA GLU A 14 16.04 17.34 12.92
C GLU A 14 15.66 18.81 13.17
N GLY A 15 16.46 19.50 13.99
CA GLY A 15 16.21 20.89 14.37
C GLY A 15 15.10 21.11 15.41
N LEU A 16 14.58 20.06 16.04
CA LEU A 16 13.51 20.14 17.04
C LEU A 16 13.92 19.50 18.38
N ASP A 17 13.44 20.06 19.48
CA ASP A 17 13.74 19.57 20.85
C ASP A 17 13.14 18.17 21.13
N ARG A 18 12.17 17.74 20.32
CA ARG A 18 11.50 16.44 20.43
C ARG A 18 11.01 15.97 19.06
N PRO A 19 10.87 14.64 18.84
CA PRO A 19 10.21 14.12 17.64
C PRO A 19 8.78 14.65 17.53
N VAL A 20 8.38 15.03 16.32
CA VAL A 20 7.02 15.47 16.01
C VAL A 20 6.43 14.64 14.88
N GLN A 21 5.13 14.38 15.00
CA GLN A 21 4.34 13.78 13.93
C GLN A 21 3.68 14.89 13.11
N VAL A 22 3.91 14.87 11.80
CA VAL A 22 3.29 15.80 10.86
C VAL A 22 2.30 15.04 10.00
N ILE A 23 1.09 15.58 9.88
CA ILE A 23 0.04 15.02 9.02
C ILE A 23 -0.18 15.99 7.85
N PRO A 24 0.40 15.73 6.67
CA PRO A 24 0.14 16.52 5.48
C PRO A 24 -1.35 16.50 5.11
N ARG A 25 -1.81 17.59 4.49
CA ARG A 25 -3.19 17.70 3.99
C ARG A 25 -3.50 16.60 2.97
N ALA A 26 -2.56 16.33 2.07
CA ALA A 26 -2.66 15.32 1.04
C ALA A 26 -1.34 14.55 0.94
N ALA A 27 -1.43 13.29 0.53
CA ALA A 27 -0.31 12.45 0.17
C ALA A 27 -0.79 11.47 -0.89
N GLU A 28 0.09 11.09 -1.81
CA GLU A 28 -0.18 10.11 -2.83
C GLU A 28 0.47 8.78 -2.42
N VAL A 29 -0.26 7.67 -2.53
CA VAL A 29 0.31 6.35 -2.25
C VAL A 29 1.17 5.94 -3.43
N PRO A 30 2.48 5.66 -3.25
CA PRO A 30 3.28 5.06 -4.30
C PRO A 30 2.65 3.73 -4.74
N TRP A 31 2.23 3.69 -6.00
CA TRP A 31 1.62 2.55 -6.66
C TRP A 31 2.56 1.99 -7.71
N ARG A 32 2.81 0.68 -7.65
CA ARG A 32 3.58 -0.06 -8.65
C ARG A 32 2.71 -1.18 -9.19
N GLU A 33 2.61 -1.29 -10.50
CA GLU A 33 1.92 -2.41 -11.17
C GLU A 33 2.92 -3.19 -12.01
N VAL A 34 2.87 -4.52 -11.92
CA VAL A 34 3.75 -5.42 -12.66
C VAL A 34 2.90 -6.49 -13.34
N ASP A 35 3.03 -6.58 -14.66
CA ASP A 35 2.34 -7.58 -15.46
C ASP A 35 3.22 -8.82 -15.64
N LEU A 36 2.75 -9.95 -15.10
CA LEU A 36 3.42 -11.25 -15.17
C LEU A 36 2.59 -12.26 -15.98
N ARG A 37 1.51 -11.83 -16.65
CA ARG A 37 0.58 -12.71 -17.38
C ARG A 37 1.23 -13.49 -18.51
N SER A 38 2.31 -12.97 -19.09
CA SER A 38 3.07 -13.63 -20.17
C SER A 38 4.13 -14.60 -19.66
N SER A 39 4.34 -14.69 -18.34
CA SER A 39 5.34 -15.57 -17.73
C SER A 39 4.71 -16.93 -17.39
N ASP A 40 5.51 -17.99 -17.42
CA ASP A 40 5.09 -19.29 -16.87
C ASP A 40 4.98 -19.26 -15.34
N ALA A 41 4.37 -20.29 -14.77
CA ALA A 41 4.07 -20.35 -13.34
C ALA A 41 5.32 -20.39 -12.43
N GLU A 42 6.44 -20.98 -12.90
CA GLU A 42 7.69 -20.95 -12.12
C GLU A 42 8.26 -19.54 -12.09
N ARG A 43 8.26 -18.87 -13.23
CA ARG A 43 8.75 -17.51 -13.33
C ARG A 43 7.87 -16.55 -12.54
N GLN A 44 6.54 -16.67 -12.61
CA GLN A 44 5.61 -15.86 -11.80
C GLN A 44 5.92 -15.96 -10.31
N ARG A 45 6.12 -17.19 -9.78
CA ARG A 45 6.48 -17.42 -8.38
C ARG A 45 7.82 -16.81 -8.00
N ALA A 46 8.84 -16.95 -8.86
CA ALA A 46 10.16 -16.38 -8.62
C ALA A 46 10.12 -14.84 -8.61
N GLU A 47 9.36 -14.24 -9.52
CA GLU A 47 9.16 -12.79 -9.59
C GLU A 47 8.42 -12.27 -8.35
N GLU A 48 7.33 -12.94 -7.94
CA GLU A 48 6.59 -12.58 -6.72
C GLU A 48 7.50 -12.60 -5.49
N GLN A 49 8.29 -13.67 -5.30
CA GLN A 49 9.24 -13.76 -4.19
C GLN A 49 10.28 -12.64 -4.24
N ARG A 50 10.80 -12.32 -5.44
CA ARG A 50 11.73 -11.20 -5.62
C ARG A 50 11.10 -9.87 -5.19
N PHE A 51 9.85 -9.59 -5.58
CA PHE A 51 9.15 -8.38 -5.17
C PHE A 51 8.92 -8.30 -3.67
N LEU A 52 8.57 -9.42 -3.03
CA LEU A 52 8.44 -9.48 -1.57
C LEU A 52 9.77 -9.14 -0.88
N ASP A 53 10.89 -9.66 -1.38
CA ASP A 53 12.21 -9.40 -0.81
C ASP A 53 12.70 -7.99 -1.09
N GLU A 54 12.45 -7.44 -2.29
CA GLU A 54 12.67 -6.04 -2.64
C GLU A 54 11.93 -5.11 -1.69
N GLU A 55 10.63 -5.34 -1.46
CA GLU A 55 9.80 -4.52 -0.58
C GLU A 55 10.26 -4.57 0.88
N ARG A 56 10.67 -5.75 1.37
CA ARG A 56 11.22 -5.93 2.72
C ARG A 56 12.56 -5.22 2.90
N ALA A 57 13.43 -5.26 1.89
CA ALA A 57 14.75 -4.63 1.94
C ALA A 57 14.67 -3.10 1.76
N HIS A 58 13.65 -2.61 1.04
CA HIS A 58 13.48 -1.19 0.76
C HIS A 58 12.93 -0.44 1.97
N ARG A 59 13.85 0.18 2.73
CA ARG A 59 13.56 0.99 3.92
C ARG A 59 12.71 2.22 3.60
N PHE A 60 11.94 2.66 4.59
CA PHE A 60 11.24 3.94 4.56
C PHE A 60 12.14 5.06 5.11
N ASP A 61 12.06 6.22 4.48
CA ASP A 61 12.49 7.48 5.08
C ASP A 61 11.31 8.05 5.88
N LEU A 62 11.42 8.08 7.21
CA LEU A 62 10.34 8.53 8.10
C LEU A 62 9.93 9.98 7.89
N THR A 63 10.79 10.79 7.25
CA THR A 63 10.53 12.20 6.95
C THR A 63 9.70 12.40 5.68
N ARG A 64 9.54 11.34 4.85
CA ARG A 64 8.88 11.40 3.54
C ARG A 64 7.60 10.56 3.53
N PRO A 65 6.44 11.17 3.78
CA PRO A 65 5.17 10.45 3.74
C PRO A 65 4.71 10.19 2.29
N PRO A 66 3.85 9.18 2.06
CA PRO A 66 3.34 8.24 3.06
C PRO A 66 4.32 7.09 3.34
N LEU A 67 4.33 6.57 4.57
CA LEU A 67 5.12 5.38 4.94
C LEU A 67 4.37 4.08 4.62
N LEU A 68 3.74 4.07 3.43
CA LEU A 68 2.89 3.02 2.88
C LEU A 68 3.15 2.94 1.38
N ARG A 69 3.35 1.74 0.84
CA ARG A 69 3.49 1.46 -0.60
C ARG A 69 2.58 0.31 -1.00
N LEU A 70 2.12 0.33 -2.24
CA LEU A 70 1.31 -0.73 -2.82
C LEU A 70 1.94 -1.23 -4.12
N THR A 71 2.11 -2.54 -4.23
CA THR A 71 2.56 -3.19 -5.46
C THR A 71 1.53 -4.23 -5.87
N LEU A 72 0.99 -4.12 -7.09
CA LEU A 72 0.07 -5.09 -7.69
C LEU A 72 0.82 -5.95 -8.70
N LEU A 73 0.85 -7.26 -8.47
CA LEU A 73 1.33 -8.25 -9.42
C LEU A 73 0.14 -8.88 -10.13
N ARG A 74 0.19 -8.95 -11.47
CA ARG A 74 -0.87 -9.51 -12.31
C ARG A 74 -0.39 -10.83 -12.89
N HIS A 75 -0.93 -11.94 -12.40
CA HIS A 75 -0.61 -13.29 -12.86
C HIS A 75 -1.53 -13.75 -13.99
N GLY A 76 -2.76 -13.23 -14.01
CA GLY A 76 -3.78 -13.50 -15.03
C GLY A 76 -4.78 -12.34 -15.14
N ASP A 77 -5.77 -12.48 -16.00
CA ASP A 77 -6.83 -11.45 -16.12
C ASP A 77 -7.70 -11.34 -14.87
N GLN A 78 -7.76 -12.40 -14.05
CA GLN A 78 -8.51 -12.47 -12.80
C GLN A 78 -7.65 -12.97 -11.62
N ASP A 79 -6.34 -13.06 -11.79
CA ASP A 79 -5.41 -13.57 -10.77
C ASP A 79 -4.34 -12.51 -10.46
N HIS A 80 -4.33 -12.06 -9.22
CA HIS A 80 -3.60 -10.87 -8.78
C HIS A 80 -3.09 -11.04 -7.34
N THR A 81 -1.87 -10.59 -7.09
CA THR A 81 -1.31 -10.44 -5.74
C THR A 81 -1.13 -8.96 -5.43
N LEU A 82 -1.77 -8.47 -4.35
CA LEU A 82 -1.54 -7.12 -3.83
C LEU A 82 -0.56 -7.19 -2.64
N ILE A 83 0.62 -6.60 -2.81
CA ILE A 83 1.61 -6.43 -1.75
C ILE A 83 1.38 -5.06 -1.12
N LEU A 84 1.00 -5.06 0.17
CA LEU A 84 0.88 -3.87 0.99
C LEU A 84 2.07 -3.80 1.94
N THR A 85 2.92 -2.79 1.76
CA THR A 85 4.10 -2.56 2.59
C THR A 85 3.91 -1.29 3.40
N ALA A 86 3.96 -1.37 4.72
CA ALA A 86 3.79 -0.22 5.60
C ALA A 86 4.82 -0.22 6.73
N HIS A 87 5.21 0.97 7.19
CA HIS A 87 6.04 1.10 8.38
C HIS A 87 5.22 0.83 9.64
N HIS A 88 5.71 -0.02 10.55
CA HIS A 88 5.02 -0.42 11.79
C HIS A 88 4.68 0.75 12.75
N ILE A 89 5.31 1.92 12.56
CA ILE A 89 4.96 3.16 13.27
C ILE A 89 3.57 3.66 12.91
N LEU A 90 3.02 3.26 11.76
CA LEU A 90 1.68 3.62 11.29
C LEU A 90 0.63 2.58 11.66
N LEU A 91 1.01 1.30 11.71
CA LEU A 91 0.09 0.16 11.80
C LEU A 91 0.69 -0.94 12.69
N ASP A 92 -0.16 -1.53 13.53
CA ASP A 92 0.16 -2.72 14.32
C ASP A 92 -0.54 -3.97 13.76
N GLY A 93 -0.28 -5.12 14.38
CA GLY A 93 -0.85 -6.41 13.97
C GLY A 93 -2.38 -6.48 14.06
N TRP A 94 -3.04 -5.57 14.80
CA TRP A 94 -4.49 -5.49 14.88
C TRP A 94 -5.07 -4.60 13.78
N SER A 95 -4.38 -3.51 13.45
CA SER A 95 -4.81 -2.49 12.50
C SER A 95 -4.67 -2.94 11.04
N VAL A 96 -3.66 -3.77 10.73
CA VAL A 96 -3.45 -4.31 9.37
C VAL A 96 -4.68 -5.05 8.81
N PRO A 97 -5.25 -6.07 9.48
CA PRO A 97 -6.42 -6.78 8.95
C PRO A 97 -7.67 -5.89 8.83
N LEU A 98 -7.82 -4.90 9.73
CA LEU A 98 -8.92 -3.92 9.65
C LEU A 98 -8.77 -3.02 8.43
N LEU A 99 -7.57 -2.48 8.19
CA LEU A 99 -7.28 -1.67 7.01
C LEU A 99 -7.51 -2.46 5.72
N GLY A 100 -7.08 -3.73 5.68
CA GLY A 100 -7.32 -4.62 4.54
C GLY A 100 -8.82 -4.81 4.27
N LYS A 101 -9.61 -5.09 5.31
CA LYS A 101 -11.07 -5.23 5.18
C LYS A 101 -11.71 -3.95 4.65
N GLU A 102 -11.33 -2.80 5.18
CA GLU A 102 -11.86 -1.51 4.71
C GLU A 102 -11.48 -1.21 3.26
N LEU A 103 -10.23 -1.48 2.88
CA LEU A 103 -9.74 -1.31 1.52
C LEU A 103 -10.57 -2.14 0.53
N PHE A 104 -10.72 -3.44 0.78
CA PHE A 104 -11.49 -4.31 -0.11
C PHE A 104 -12.99 -4.01 -0.10
N THR A 105 -13.54 -3.56 1.03
CA THR A 105 -14.94 -3.11 1.10
C THR A 105 -15.15 -1.86 0.24
N ALA A 106 -14.27 -0.87 0.38
CA ALA A 106 -14.32 0.36 -0.41
C ALA A 106 -14.13 0.07 -1.91
N TYR A 107 -13.20 -0.81 -2.26
CA TYR A 107 -12.98 -1.28 -3.63
C TYR A 107 -14.24 -1.90 -4.22
N ALA A 108 -14.87 -2.85 -3.52
CA ALA A 108 -16.09 -3.51 -3.98
C ALA A 108 -17.30 -2.55 -4.11
N GLN A 109 -17.34 -1.49 -3.30
CA GLN A 109 -18.34 -0.44 -3.40
C GLN A 109 -18.08 0.51 -4.58
N HIS A 110 -16.82 0.78 -4.90
CA HIS A 110 -16.45 1.60 -6.06
C HIS A 110 -16.65 0.88 -7.39
N THR A 111 -16.46 -0.44 -7.44
CA THR A 111 -16.70 -1.24 -8.64
C THR A 111 -18.19 -1.47 -8.91
N LYS A 112 -19.06 -1.25 -7.92
CA LYS A 112 -20.49 -1.00 -8.14
C LYS A 112 -20.69 0.43 -8.65
N ALA A 113 -20.45 0.67 -9.94
CA ALA A 113 -21.05 1.83 -10.59
C ALA A 113 -22.58 1.79 -10.40
N PRO A 114 -23.28 2.93 -10.22
CA PRO A 114 -24.73 2.93 -10.14
C PRO A 114 -25.29 2.29 -11.42
N ALA A 115 -26.30 1.43 -11.28
CA ALA A 115 -27.07 0.97 -12.42
C ALA A 115 -27.46 2.21 -13.25
N ALA A 116 -27.11 2.21 -14.54
CA ALA A 116 -27.52 3.28 -15.42
C ALA A 116 -29.05 3.47 -15.31
N PRO A 117 -29.56 4.71 -15.18
CA PRO A 117 -31.00 4.92 -15.15
C PRO A 117 -31.60 4.37 -16.46
N ALA A 118 -32.68 3.60 -16.31
CA ALA A 118 -33.48 3.04 -17.39
C ALA A 118 -34.20 4.12 -18.21
#